data_AF-A0A7S1VWX6-F1
#
_entry.id   AF-A0A7S1VWX6-F1
#
_cell.length_a   1.000
_cell.length_b   1.000
_cell.length_c   1.000
_cell.angle_alpha   90.00
_cell.angle_beta   90.00
_cell.angle_gamma   90.00
#
_symmetry.space_group_name_H-M   'P 1'
#
loop_
_entity.id
_entity.type
_entity.pdbx_description
1 polymer ?
#
loop_
_entity_poly.entity_id
_entity_poly.type
_entity_poly.pdbx_seq_one_letter_code
_entity_poly.pdbx_strand_id
1 'polypeptide(L)'
;NFISEFVREYLVNGSSLTINWRIFGHCNHTHYAPMPVTKRFQYHNLTRDQVKSIVRPQDVVKMISPHSVELKDFVNRTDGDRGWRDTNRKYANYSLPLGNKNYDRPEDVAVLYHFRFKSLREWYWKSCVRLRWGTLHHPYHTCGLVPWAGEFFDDKPWQVLKSRVPKYAIYDEWTDYS
;
A
#
# COMPACT_ATOMS: atom_id res chain seq x y z
N ASN A 1 -3.72 -22.00 -5.35
CA ASN A 1 -2.85 -20.79 -5.55
C ASN A 1 -3.06 -19.93 -4.33
N PHE A 2 -1.96 -19.62 -3.62
CA PHE A 2 -2.00 -18.92 -2.33
C PHE A 2 -2.88 -17.66 -2.33
N ILE A 3 -2.87 -16.87 -3.42
CA ILE A 3 -3.67 -15.63 -3.50
C ILE A 3 -5.16 -15.93 -3.58
N SER A 4 -5.58 -16.93 -4.37
CA SER A 4 -7.00 -17.28 -4.48
C SER A 4 -7.56 -17.87 -3.19
N GLU A 5 -6.74 -18.62 -2.46
CA GLU A 5 -7.10 -19.17 -1.14
C GLU A 5 -7.21 -18.05 -0.11
N PHE A 6 -6.21 -17.15 -0.07
CA PHE A 6 -6.23 -15.95 0.78
C PHE A 6 -7.48 -15.09 0.53
N VAL A 7 -7.77 -14.75 -0.73
CA VAL A 7 -8.96 -13.95 -1.05
C VAL A 7 -10.23 -14.70 -0.65
N ARG A 8 -10.32 -16.02 -0.88
CA ARG A 8 -11.52 -16.80 -0.51
C ARG A 8 -11.72 -16.86 1.01
N GLU A 9 -10.65 -16.99 1.78
CA GLU A 9 -10.71 -17.03 3.25
C GLU A 9 -11.16 -15.69 3.83
N TYR A 10 -10.61 -14.59 3.34
CA TYR A 10 -10.79 -13.27 3.95
C TYR A 10 -11.93 -12.44 3.33
N LEU A 11 -12.35 -12.74 2.09
CA LEU A 11 -13.45 -12.07 1.40
C LEU A 11 -14.75 -12.88 1.55
N VAL A 12 -15.30 -12.88 2.77
CA VAL A 12 -16.52 -13.62 3.13
C VAL A 12 -17.76 -12.90 2.59
N ASN A 13 -18.78 -13.66 2.16
CA ASN A 13 -20.03 -13.22 1.53
C ASN A 13 -20.46 -11.75 1.77
N GLY A 14 -20.23 -10.90 0.76
CA GLY A 14 -20.71 -9.53 0.70
C GLY A 14 -19.80 -8.51 1.40
N SER A 15 -18.66 -8.95 1.94
CA SER A 15 -17.68 -8.09 2.61
C SER A 15 -16.64 -7.52 1.64
N SER A 16 -15.85 -6.59 2.17
CA SER A 16 -14.59 -6.18 1.55
C SER A 16 -13.43 -6.51 2.48
N LEU A 17 -12.35 -7.02 1.91
CA LEU A 17 -11.09 -7.24 2.61
C LEU A 17 -10.26 -5.96 2.57
N THR A 18 -9.92 -5.43 3.73
CA THR A 18 -9.06 -4.25 3.86
C THR A 18 -7.66 -4.63 4.26
N ILE A 19 -6.70 -4.23 3.44
CA ILE A 19 -5.28 -4.54 3.62
C ILE A 19 -4.53 -3.24 3.86
N ASN A 20 -3.64 -3.26 4.85
CA ASN A 20 -2.76 -2.14 5.11
C ASN A 20 -1.83 -1.90 3.92
N TRP A 21 -1.72 -0.63 3.55
CA TRP A 21 -0.91 -0.13 2.45
C TRP A 21 0.18 0.77 3.02
N ARG A 22 1.36 0.17 3.23
CA ARG A 22 2.52 0.81 3.83
C ARG A 22 3.35 1.51 2.76
N ILE A 23 3.53 2.81 2.94
CA ILE A 23 4.24 3.65 1.96
C ILE A 23 5.66 3.92 2.46
N PHE A 24 6.64 3.38 1.74
CA PHE A 24 8.06 3.66 1.96
C PHE A 24 8.47 5.00 1.34
N GLY A 25 9.31 5.72 2.07
CA GLY A 25 9.93 6.97 1.64
C GLY A 25 11.10 6.74 0.69
N HIS A 26 11.79 7.82 0.32
CA HIS A 26 12.97 7.76 -0.55
C HIS A 26 14.27 7.40 0.19
N CYS A 27 14.24 7.28 1.53
CA CYS A 27 15.38 6.91 2.37
C CYS A 27 16.65 7.73 2.07
N ASN A 28 16.50 9.03 1.81
CA ASN A 28 17.56 9.95 1.40
C ASN A 28 18.33 9.58 0.12
N HIS A 29 17.93 8.55 -0.63
CA HIS A 29 18.54 8.26 -1.93
C HIS A 29 18.20 9.34 -2.95
N THR A 30 19.22 10.03 -3.44
CA THR A 30 19.12 11.06 -4.47
C THR A 30 19.15 10.46 -5.88
N HIS A 31 19.94 9.40 -6.06
CA HIS A 31 20.20 8.75 -7.35
C HIS A 31 19.68 7.31 -7.41
N TYR A 32 19.53 6.82 -8.64
CA TYR A 32 19.18 5.42 -8.88
C TYR A 32 20.37 4.52 -8.49
N ALA A 33 20.06 3.42 -7.80
CA ALA A 33 20.98 2.32 -7.58
C ALA A 33 20.32 1.02 -8.08
N PRO A 34 21.07 0.11 -8.73
CA PRO A 34 20.55 -1.12 -9.33
C PRO A 34 20.25 -2.23 -8.31
N MET A 35 19.82 -1.84 -7.11
CA MET A 35 19.41 -2.75 -6.04
C MET A 35 17.88 -2.92 -6.01
N PRO A 36 17.36 -4.06 -5.50
CA PRO A 36 15.94 -4.23 -5.26
C PRO A 36 15.35 -3.09 -4.42
N VAL A 37 14.15 -2.62 -4.79
CA VAL A 37 13.49 -1.50 -4.08
C VAL A 37 13.24 -1.80 -2.60
N THR A 38 13.03 -3.08 -2.25
CA THR A 38 12.86 -3.55 -0.88
C THR A 38 14.13 -3.42 -0.04
N LYS A 39 15.32 -3.44 -0.66
CA LYS A 39 16.61 -3.18 -0.01
C LYS A 39 16.95 -1.69 0.02
N ARG A 40 16.68 -0.97 -1.08
CA ARG A 40 16.96 0.48 -1.16
C ARG A 40 16.12 1.32 -0.23
N PHE A 41 14.85 0.95 -0.05
CA PHE A 41 13.90 1.82 0.63
C PHE A 41 13.34 1.11 1.86
N GLN A 42 14.03 1.25 2.99
CA GLN A 42 13.71 0.56 4.24
C GLN A 42 13.08 1.48 5.30
N TYR A 43 12.81 2.75 4.98
CA TYR A 43 12.18 3.68 5.90
C TYR A 43 10.77 4.06 5.43
N HIS A 44 9.79 4.00 6.34
CA HIS A 44 8.40 4.38 6.09
C HIS A 44 7.91 5.40 7.14
N ASN A 45 6.65 5.85 7.02
CA ASN A 45 6.03 6.74 8.00
C ASN A 45 4.66 6.22 8.42
N LEU A 46 4.48 5.99 9.72
CA LEU A 46 3.27 5.42 10.32
C LEU A 46 2.00 6.27 10.09
N THR A 47 2.14 7.59 9.97
CA THR A 47 0.99 8.50 9.76
C THR A 47 0.41 8.42 8.35
N ARG A 48 1.18 7.84 7.42
CA ARG A 48 0.87 7.73 5.99
C ARG A 48 0.50 6.33 5.56
N ASP A 49 0.44 5.38 6.49
CA ASP A 49 -0.17 4.08 6.22
C ASP A 49 -1.63 4.32 5.86
N GLN A 50 -2.04 3.67 4.78
CA GLN A 50 -3.37 3.76 4.22
C GLN A 50 -3.98 2.37 4.16
N VAL A 51 -5.24 2.30 3.78
CA VAL A 51 -5.90 1.03 3.51
C VAL A 51 -6.20 0.94 2.02
N LYS A 52 -6.13 -0.29 1.50
CA LYS A 52 -6.73 -0.67 0.23
C LYS A 52 -7.77 -1.75 0.45
N SER A 53 -8.94 -1.53 -0.13
CA SER A 53 -10.04 -2.48 -0.13
C SER A 53 -9.95 -3.37 -1.36
N ILE A 54 -10.07 -4.68 -1.15
CA ILE A 54 -10.38 -5.67 -2.17
C ILE A 54 -11.85 -6.04 -1.99
N VAL A 55 -12.60 -6.06 -3.09
CA VAL A 55 -14.05 -6.25 -3.09
C VAL A 55 -14.45 -7.01 -4.34
N ARG A 56 -15.53 -7.80 -4.26
CA ARG A 56 -16.16 -8.39 -5.45
C ARG A 56 -16.92 -7.27 -6.20
N PRO A 57 -16.69 -7.06 -7.50
CA PRO A 57 -17.36 -5.98 -8.24
C PRO A 57 -18.90 -6.02 -8.13
N GLN A 58 -19.49 -7.21 -8.09
CA GLN A 58 -20.93 -7.42 -7.96
C GLN A 58 -21.52 -6.94 -6.63
N ASP A 59 -20.71 -6.77 -5.59
CA ASP A 59 -21.14 -6.30 -4.27
C ASP A 59 -21.00 -4.77 -4.13
N VAL A 60 -20.36 -4.10 -5.09
CA VAL A 60 -20.15 -2.66 -5.09
C VAL A 60 -21.44 -1.93 -5.51
N VAL A 61 -21.83 -0.92 -4.74
CA VAL A 61 -22.89 0.04 -5.07
C VAL A 61 -22.29 1.22 -5.81
N LYS A 62 -21.32 1.89 -5.18
CA LYS A 62 -20.60 3.03 -5.76
C LYS A 62 -19.20 3.16 -5.18
N MET A 63 -18.33 3.82 -5.91
CA MET A 63 -17.01 4.21 -5.41
C MET A 63 -17.15 5.48 -4.56
N ILE A 64 -16.72 5.43 -3.30
CA ILE A 64 -16.71 6.59 -2.40
C ILE A 64 -15.42 7.37 -2.59
N SER A 65 -14.30 6.66 -2.71
CA SER A 65 -12.97 7.22 -2.93
C SER A 65 -12.09 6.21 -3.67
N PRO A 66 -10.88 6.58 -4.12
CA PRO A 66 -9.90 5.62 -4.65
C PRO A 66 -9.41 4.55 -3.64
N HIS A 67 -9.90 4.60 -2.40
CA HIS A 67 -9.53 3.70 -1.31
C HIS A 67 -10.71 2.91 -0.74
N SER A 68 -11.94 3.33 -1.02
CA SER A 68 -13.15 2.80 -0.41
C SER A 68 -14.33 2.78 -1.38
N VAL A 69 -15.16 1.75 -1.24
CA VAL A 69 -16.40 1.54 -1.98
C VAL A 69 -17.55 1.32 -1.01
N GLU A 70 -18.74 1.73 -1.42
CA GLU A 70 -19.99 1.38 -0.76
C GLU A 70 -20.42 -0.02 -1.20
N LEU A 71 -20.88 -0.87 -0.27
CA LEU A 71 -21.29 -2.24 -0.53
C LEU A 71 -22.82 -2.38 -0.43
N LYS A 72 -23.42 -3.26 -1.25
CA LYS A 72 -24.88 -3.42 -1.39
C LYS A 72 -25.60 -3.72 -0.07
N ASP A 73 -24.96 -4.44 0.84
CA ASP A 73 -25.56 -4.86 2.11
C ASP A 73 -25.19 -3.96 3.30
N PHE A 74 -24.44 -2.88 3.08
CA PHE A 74 -24.01 -1.98 4.15
C PHE A 74 -25.15 -1.08 4.68
N VAL A 75 -26.17 -0.83 3.86
CA VAL A 75 -27.23 0.15 4.14
C VAL A 75 -28.31 -0.37 5.11
N ASN A 76 -28.46 -1.69 5.26
CA ASN A 76 -29.66 -2.29 5.87
C ASN A 76 -29.42 -3.21 7.08
N ARG A 77 -28.23 -3.21 7.72
CA ARG A 77 -27.88 -4.33 8.62
C ARG A 77 -27.25 -3.95 9.96
N THR A 78 -27.78 -4.59 11.01
CA THR A 78 -27.32 -4.58 12.42
C THR A 78 -26.50 -5.83 12.77
N ASP A 79 -26.57 -6.86 11.91
CA ASP A 79 -25.85 -8.11 11.96
C ASP A 79 -24.47 -7.93 11.33
N GLY A 80 -23.45 -7.72 12.16
CA GLY A 80 -22.11 -7.24 11.76
C GLY A 80 -21.43 -7.93 10.58
N ASP A 81 -21.90 -9.04 10.04
CA ASP A 81 -21.20 -9.91 9.09
C ASP A 81 -20.80 -9.33 7.73
N ARG A 82 -21.37 -8.21 7.27
CA ARG A 82 -21.05 -7.62 5.97
C ARG A 82 -20.52 -6.19 6.15
N GLY A 83 -19.26 -5.98 5.76
CA GLY A 83 -18.59 -4.70 5.90
C GLY A 83 -17.13 -4.77 5.50
N TRP A 84 -16.39 -3.70 5.80
CA TRP A 84 -14.94 -3.72 5.65
C TRP A 84 -14.31 -4.53 6.79
N ARG A 85 -13.69 -5.65 6.44
CA ARG A 85 -12.98 -6.53 7.38
C ARG A 85 -11.49 -6.43 7.12
N ASP A 86 -10.72 -6.18 8.17
CA ASP A 86 -9.28 -6.24 8.07
C ASP A 86 -8.75 -7.69 8.09
N THR A 87 -7.44 -7.83 8.01
CA THR A 87 -6.78 -9.14 8.02
C THR A 87 -6.83 -9.85 9.38
N ASN A 88 -7.31 -9.18 10.44
CA ASN A 88 -7.61 -9.79 11.74
C ASN A 88 -9.09 -10.11 11.90
N ARG A 89 -9.85 -10.05 10.80
CA ARG A 89 -11.30 -10.29 10.73
C ARG A 89 -12.11 -9.31 11.60
N LYS A 90 -11.49 -8.22 12.06
CA LYS A 90 -12.19 -7.16 12.77
C LYS A 90 -12.91 -6.27 11.77
N TYR A 91 -14.09 -5.79 12.17
CA TYR A 91 -14.75 -4.74 11.43
C TYR A 91 -13.93 -3.48 11.56
N ALA A 92 -13.41 -3.06 10.43
CA ALA A 92 -12.78 -1.77 10.38
C ALA A 92 -13.90 -0.73 10.31
N ASN A 93 -14.16 -0.09 11.43
CA ASN A 93 -15.13 1.00 11.54
C ASN A 93 -14.57 2.24 10.85
N TYR A 94 -14.54 2.21 9.53
CA TYR A 94 -14.21 3.36 8.69
C TYR A 94 -15.43 4.27 8.59
N SER A 95 -15.99 4.70 9.72
CA SER A 95 -17.04 5.72 9.72
C SER A 95 -16.47 6.95 9.01
N LEU A 96 -17.17 7.41 7.97
CA LEU A 96 -16.81 8.60 7.20
C LEU A 96 -16.46 9.79 8.11
N PRO A 97 -15.50 10.66 7.74
CA PRO A 97 -14.87 10.78 6.42
C PRO A 97 -13.45 10.18 6.33
N LEU A 98 -12.92 9.55 7.39
CA LEU A 98 -11.51 9.15 7.51
C LEU A 98 -11.21 7.71 7.02
N GLY A 99 -12.05 7.15 6.16
CA GLY A 99 -12.10 5.71 5.84
C GLY A 99 -10.92 5.12 5.02
N ASN A 100 -9.74 5.71 5.15
CA ASN A 100 -8.52 5.29 4.50
C ASN A 100 -7.43 4.84 5.49
N LYS A 101 -7.70 4.75 6.79
CA LYS A 101 -6.72 4.34 7.82
C LYS A 101 -7.25 3.22 8.70
N ASN A 102 -6.46 2.15 8.87
CA ASN A 102 -6.69 1.13 9.88
C ASN A 102 -5.76 1.40 11.07
N TYR A 103 -6.30 1.77 12.22
CA TYR A 103 -5.51 2.08 13.42
C TYR A 103 -4.96 0.82 14.12
N ASP A 104 -5.63 -0.32 13.97
CA ASP A 104 -5.16 -1.60 14.50
C ASP A 104 -3.91 -2.10 13.77
N ARG A 105 -3.66 -1.58 12.54
CA ARG A 105 -2.48 -1.87 11.71
C ARG A 105 -2.08 -3.36 11.71
N PRO A 106 -3.01 -4.31 11.44
CA PRO A 106 -2.63 -5.70 11.34
C PRO A 106 -1.59 -5.91 10.22
N GLU A 107 -0.41 -6.41 10.59
CA GLU A 107 0.71 -6.70 9.69
C GLU A 107 1.05 -8.20 9.66
N ASP A 108 0.46 -8.95 10.57
CA ASP A 108 0.72 -10.37 10.84
C ASP A 108 0.23 -11.29 9.71
N VAL A 109 -0.90 -10.94 9.09
CA VAL A 109 -1.51 -11.74 8.03
C VAL A 109 -1.12 -11.24 6.64
N ALA A 110 -1.38 -9.96 6.32
CA ALA A 110 -1.02 -9.39 5.02
C ALA A 110 -0.84 -7.87 5.07
N VAL A 111 0.18 -7.39 4.35
CA VAL A 111 0.47 -5.97 4.16
C VAL A 111 0.94 -5.73 2.73
N LEU A 112 0.51 -4.62 2.14
CA LEU A 112 0.97 -4.15 0.83
C LEU A 112 2.07 -3.10 1.03
N TYR A 113 3.31 -3.48 0.72
CA TYR A 113 4.44 -2.56 0.71
C TYR A 113 4.49 -1.77 -0.60
N HIS A 114 4.61 -0.46 -0.51
CA HIS A 114 4.58 0.43 -1.67
C HIS A 114 5.71 1.44 -1.69
N PHE A 115 6.54 1.31 -2.72
CA PHE A 115 7.72 2.13 -2.95
C PHE A 115 7.39 3.29 -3.90
N ARG A 116 6.69 4.30 -3.37
CA ARG A 116 6.13 5.40 -4.17
C ARG A 116 7.21 6.29 -4.77
N PHE A 117 8.14 6.75 -3.93
CA PHE A 117 9.09 7.80 -4.28
C PHE A 117 10.30 7.25 -5.00
N LYS A 118 10.78 6.07 -4.61
CA LYS A 118 12.10 5.57 -5.03
C LYS A 118 13.17 6.63 -4.73
N SER A 119 14.23 6.78 -5.54
CA SER A 119 15.17 7.90 -5.37
C SER A 119 14.56 9.24 -5.79
N LEU A 120 15.10 10.36 -5.29
CA LEU A 120 14.64 11.71 -5.65
C LEU A 120 14.66 11.97 -7.16
N ARG A 121 15.71 11.52 -7.86
CA ARG A 121 15.81 11.63 -9.31
C ARG A 121 14.75 10.77 -10.03
N GLU A 122 14.50 9.55 -9.55
CA GLU A 122 13.42 8.70 -10.08
C GLU A 122 12.04 9.33 -9.85
N TRP A 123 11.81 9.91 -8.66
CA TRP A 123 10.58 10.64 -8.34
C TRP A 123 10.37 11.83 -9.27
N TYR A 124 11.38 12.68 -9.42
CA TYR A 124 11.35 13.85 -10.30
C TYR A 124 11.05 13.42 -11.74
N TRP A 125 11.78 12.44 -12.27
CA TRP A 125 11.55 11.95 -13.63
C TRP A 125 10.11 11.45 -13.82
N LYS A 126 9.59 10.67 -12.86
CA LYS A 126 8.24 10.12 -12.92
C LYS A 126 7.14 11.18 -12.77
N SER A 127 7.36 12.20 -11.93
CA SER A 127 6.36 13.20 -11.56
C SER A 127 6.37 14.45 -12.43
N CYS A 128 7.55 14.85 -12.92
CA CYS A 128 7.76 16.11 -13.64
C CYS A 128 7.99 15.90 -15.14
N VAL A 129 8.75 14.87 -15.53
CA VAL A 129 9.22 14.73 -16.91
C VAL A 129 8.38 13.77 -17.73
N ARG A 130 8.21 12.52 -17.26
CA ARG A 130 7.51 11.48 -18.02
C ARG A 130 6.07 11.86 -18.34
N LEU A 131 5.45 12.69 -17.49
CA LEU A 131 4.00 12.95 -17.40
C LEU A 131 3.23 11.62 -17.28
N ARG A 132 2.19 11.54 -16.43
CA ARG A 132 1.39 10.31 -16.43
C ARG A 132 0.60 10.30 -17.75
N TRP A 133 0.63 9.18 -18.46
CA TRP A 133 -0.32 8.93 -19.54
C TRP A 133 -1.73 9.10 -18.95
N GLY A 134 -2.46 10.14 -19.39
CA GLY A 134 -3.76 10.54 -18.84
C GLY A 134 -3.80 11.83 -18.00
N THR A 135 -2.67 12.53 -17.77
CA THR A 135 -2.64 13.78 -16.97
C THR A 135 -2.49 15.07 -17.76
N LEU A 136 -2.85 15.11 -19.06
CA LEU A 136 -2.97 16.39 -19.78
C LEU A 136 -3.98 17.36 -19.11
N HIS A 137 -4.84 16.86 -18.22
CA HIS A 137 -5.87 17.67 -17.54
C HIS A 137 -5.91 17.56 -16.00
N HIS A 138 -4.88 17.01 -15.35
CA HIS A 138 -4.88 16.97 -13.87
C HIS A 138 -4.06 18.14 -13.30
N PRO A 139 -4.70 19.15 -12.66
CA PRO A 139 -4.02 20.35 -12.16
C PRO A 139 -3.04 20.07 -11.00
N TYR A 140 -2.99 18.84 -10.49
CA TYR A 140 -2.09 18.43 -9.42
C TYR A 140 -0.81 17.82 -10.00
N HIS A 141 0.03 18.66 -10.59
CA HIS A 141 1.41 18.27 -10.88
C HIS A 141 2.10 17.94 -9.55
N THR A 142 2.36 16.66 -9.29
CA THR A 142 3.10 16.23 -8.09
C THR A 142 4.57 16.66 -8.12
N CYS A 143 4.99 17.41 -9.14
CA CYS A 143 6.32 17.97 -9.29
C CYS A 143 6.68 18.94 -8.15
N GLY A 144 5.71 19.68 -7.62
CA GLY A 144 5.92 20.57 -6.46
C GLY A 144 5.87 19.86 -5.10
N LEU A 145 5.58 18.56 -5.05
CA LEU A 145 5.54 17.82 -3.79
C LEU A 145 6.95 17.36 -3.41
N VAL A 146 7.37 17.74 -2.21
CA VAL A 146 8.60 17.24 -1.59
C VAL A 146 8.37 15.79 -1.15
N PRO A 147 9.02 14.79 -1.77
CA PRO A 147 8.97 13.41 -1.29
C PRO A 147 9.64 13.33 0.08
N TRP A 148 9.20 12.41 0.94
CA TRP A 148 9.76 12.23 2.28
C TRP A 148 10.68 11.02 2.35
N ALA A 149 11.70 11.09 3.20
CA ALA A 149 12.67 10.02 3.37
C ALA A 149 12.09 8.79 4.07
N GLY A 150 11.15 9.00 4.98
CA GLY A 150 10.70 8.00 5.96
C GLY A 150 11.41 8.22 7.29
N GLU A 151 10.81 7.69 8.36
CA GLU A 151 11.28 7.89 9.75
C GLU A 151 11.55 6.55 10.45
N PHE A 152 10.74 5.53 10.15
CA PHE A 152 10.78 4.24 10.82
C PHE A 152 11.42 3.19 9.92
N PHE A 153 12.50 2.57 10.38
CA PHE A 153 13.16 1.47 9.69
C PHE A 153 12.32 0.19 9.74
N ASP A 154 12.11 -0.44 8.59
CA ASP A 154 11.38 -1.70 8.40
C ASP A 154 12.02 -2.46 7.23
N ASP A 155 12.85 -3.45 7.55
CA ASP A 155 13.49 -4.33 6.56
C ASP A 155 12.69 -5.61 6.28
N LYS A 156 11.51 -5.80 6.88
CA LYS A 156 10.66 -6.97 6.63
C LYS A 156 10.41 -7.21 5.14
N PRO A 157 10.14 -6.20 4.28
CA PRO A 157 9.97 -6.42 2.84
C PRO A 157 11.21 -7.03 2.19
N TRP A 158 12.41 -6.65 2.66
CA TRP A 158 13.66 -7.19 2.18
C TRP A 158 13.85 -8.64 2.62
N GLN A 159 13.63 -8.94 3.89
CA GLN A 159 13.74 -10.29 4.43
C GLN A 159 12.73 -11.25 3.76
N VAL A 160 11.50 -10.80 3.50
CA VAL A 160 10.50 -11.57 2.75
C VAL A 160 10.96 -11.83 1.32
N LEU A 161 11.50 -10.83 0.61
CA LEU A 161 12.02 -11.05 -0.75
C LEU A 161 13.17 -12.07 -0.75
N LYS A 162 14.13 -11.94 0.16
CA LYS A 162 15.27 -12.87 0.26
C LYS A 162 14.84 -14.29 0.57
N SER A 163 13.91 -14.49 1.52
CA SER A 163 13.44 -15.84 1.87
C SER A 163 12.72 -16.54 0.71
N ARG A 164 12.04 -15.78 -0.16
CA ARG A 164 11.33 -16.31 -1.33
C ARG A 164 12.22 -16.43 -2.57
N VAL A 165 13.23 -15.57 -2.70
CA VAL A 165 14.12 -15.51 -3.86
C VAL A 165 15.57 -15.32 -3.39
N PRO A 166 16.24 -16.39 -2.89
CA PRO A 166 17.52 -16.29 -2.20
C PRO A 166 18.66 -15.66 -2.99
N LYS A 167 18.62 -15.71 -4.33
CA LYS A 167 19.63 -15.06 -5.19
C LYS A 167 19.76 -13.55 -4.95
N TYR A 168 18.75 -12.89 -4.38
CA TYR A 168 18.85 -11.47 -4.03
C TYR A 168 19.71 -11.22 -2.79
N ALA A 169 20.06 -12.24 -1.99
CA ALA A 169 20.94 -12.06 -0.82
C ALA A 169 22.32 -11.49 -1.17
N ILE A 170 22.76 -11.58 -2.44
CA ILE A 170 24.00 -10.94 -2.93
C ILE A 170 24.05 -9.42 -2.67
N TYR A 171 22.90 -8.76 -2.47
CA TYR A 171 22.83 -7.34 -2.17
C TYR A 171 22.93 -7.01 -0.67
N ASP A 172 23.08 -8.01 0.22
CA ASP A 172 23.30 -7.75 1.65
C ASP A 172 24.67 -7.11 1.90
N GLU A 173 25.68 -7.51 1.13
CA GLU A 173 27.06 -6.97 1.19
C GLU A 173 27.23 -5.68 0.38
N TRP A 174 26.19 -5.25 -0.34
CA TRP A 174 26.25 -4.04 -1.15
C TRP A 174 26.28 -2.82 -0.23
N THR A 175 27.44 -2.19 -0.11
CA THR A 175 27.59 -0.84 0.45
C THR A 175 27.34 0.16 -0.67
N ASP A 176 26.36 1.05 -0.49
CA ASP A 176 26.15 2.14 -1.45
C ASP A 176 27.42 3.03 -1.41
N TYR A 177 28.13 3.13 -2.53
CA TYR A 177 29.32 3.99 -2.66
C TYR A 177 28.95 5.47 -2.86
N SER A 178 27.77 5.87 -2.39
CA SER A 178 27.17 7.19 -2.64
C SER A 178 27.46 8.19 -1.55
#